data_AF-A0A1H1XCW7-F1
#
_entry.id   AF-A0A1H1XCW7-F1
#
_cell.length_a   1.000
_cell.length_b   1.000
_cell.length_c   1.000
_cell.angle_alpha   90.00
_cell.angle_beta   90.00
_cell.angle_gamma   90.00
#
_symmetry.space_group_name_H-M   'P 1'
#
loop_
_entity.id
_entity.type
_entity.pdbx_description
1 polymer ?
#
loop_
_entity_poly.entity_id
_entity_poly.type
_entity_poly.pdbx_seq_one_letter_code
_entity_poly.pdbx_strand_id
1 'polypeptide(L)'
;MPIGPTAWEHHVKTLTSSLRSLERLLIGPEVASFEEVRHWTRQLLDTRLRVASSLLALQPFLPFDVEKANNLLDLINPICVDAAEAVDSAKRYVGPSDSVRAAAERWDSSYAGEGGGEIWRTAFKVPSDPVDQRGDFRPEWVLQHYAYRNTELLDLVIPHLQSLGVPFVTDPLAAVSIVGWVIGSEDPVLAYISMRSAVDYSLRSDPHLYRRIATELESKEPALRRSRDSARRALAISTSSDESAETRAAALAEAYKRILEGPFRQNSWAVFCLIDGELTSPPTLFELRQRLGSKGGLLREIAEEVVIPDLRNGEAHETWRWDGFAEEFVTERGRISLVKVSAAVAIADSFARGCEAGFAAVRSLDIQNDVLRLPDPSEAGRMASWRRAQAFFGTNRLHLVDARLNARDASIRLESLATTDINPCFQALILSRRLIPEISTFSVSTSRELRPVITVSAEALDATMPIWELAVSSIDQMPLSTFLPANFDARRRIEPASVAARSAAWIAVDDSVDAVDGSPAIWGPSTVTLIDARLQIVEMAIDQTMQHVEMPNSRLASVSSSVRALRAWLAQPPEPNRKSLESHSALQLLRHQWAHWGPVPRHPLVVDDQRPLAPQRQPGLRARPETGRYSTI
;
A
#
# COMPACT_ATOMS: atom_id res chain seq x y z
N MET A 1 5.55 15.60 -9.07
CA MET A 1 5.67 14.93 -7.76
C MET A 1 6.84 15.51 -6.96
N PRO A 2 6.81 15.58 -5.62
CA PRO A 2 8.00 15.97 -4.87
C PRO A 2 9.10 14.90 -4.95
N ILE A 3 10.37 15.33 -4.91
CA ILE A 3 11.57 14.48 -4.76
C ILE A 3 12.43 15.07 -3.65
N GLY A 4 13.12 14.22 -2.89
CA GLY A 4 14.02 14.66 -1.84
C GLY A 4 15.23 15.45 -2.38
N PRO A 5 15.76 16.42 -1.63
CA PRO A 5 16.85 17.28 -2.09
C PRO A 5 18.13 16.50 -2.42
N THR A 6 18.46 15.49 -1.61
CA THR A 6 19.64 14.64 -1.83
C THR A 6 19.55 13.85 -3.13
N ALA A 7 18.39 13.26 -3.42
CA ALA A 7 18.16 12.52 -4.65
C ALA A 7 18.15 13.46 -5.86
N TRP A 8 17.54 14.64 -5.74
CA TRP A 8 17.61 15.68 -6.78
C TRP A 8 19.06 16.06 -7.10
N GLU A 9 19.85 16.39 -6.07
CA GLU A 9 21.25 16.77 -6.24
C GLU A 9 22.08 15.66 -6.87
N HIS A 10 21.87 14.41 -6.46
CA HIS A 10 22.56 13.24 -7.04
C HIS A 10 22.28 13.12 -8.55
N HIS A 11 21.02 13.16 -8.96
CA HIS A 11 20.64 12.97 -10.36
C HIS A 11 20.98 14.18 -11.24
N VAL A 12 20.88 15.40 -10.71
CA VAL A 12 21.35 16.60 -11.40
C VAL A 12 22.86 16.55 -11.60
N LYS A 13 23.65 16.14 -10.58
CA LYS A 13 25.10 15.93 -10.74
C LYS A 13 25.44 14.87 -11.78
N THR A 14 24.67 13.79 -11.86
CA THR A 14 24.83 12.76 -12.89
C THR A 14 24.52 13.30 -14.29
N LEU A 15 23.47 14.10 -14.43
CA LEU A 15 23.13 14.81 -15.68
C LEU A 15 24.25 15.78 -16.09
N THR A 16 24.72 16.64 -15.18
CA THR A 16 25.78 17.62 -15.48
C THR A 16 27.12 16.96 -15.79
N SER A 17 27.47 15.87 -15.10
CA SER A 17 28.64 15.05 -15.42
C SER A 17 28.55 14.43 -16.82
N SER A 18 27.36 13.93 -17.19
CA SER A 18 27.11 13.39 -18.53
C SER A 18 27.21 14.47 -19.61
N LEU A 19 26.71 15.68 -19.34
CA LEU A 19 26.84 16.83 -20.25
C LEU A 19 28.30 17.26 -20.42
N ARG A 20 29.09 17.31 -19.34
CA ARG A 20 30.54 17.60 -19.41
C ARG A 20 31.30 16.51 -20.17
N SER A 21 30.86 15.26 -20.07
CA SER A 21 31.42 14.16 -20.85
C SER A 21 31.04 14.28 -22.33
N LEU A 22 29.80 14.67 -22.63
CA LEU A 22 29.32 14.93 -23.99
C LEU A 22 30.13 16.08 -24.62
N GLU A 23 30.31 17.19 -23.91
CA GLU A 23 31.11 18.35 -24.33
C GLU A 23 32.49 17.93 -24.84
N ARG A 24 33.20 17.07 -24.10
CA ARG A 24 34.53 16.57 -24.50
C ARG A 24 34.51 15.76 -25.79
N LEU A 25 33.39 15.14 -26.13
CA LEU A 25 33.19 14.34 -27.33
C LEU A 25 32.69 15.17 -28.53
N LEU A 26 32.39 16.46 -28.36
CA LEU A 26 31.94 17.33 -29.46
C LEU A 26 33.07 17.80 -30.38
N ILE A 27 34.30 17.37 -30.11
CA ILE A 27 35.43 17.55 -31.01
C ILE A 27 35.81 16.17 -31.54
N GLY A 28 35.50 15.91 -32.81
CA GLY A 28 35.83 14.64 -33.47
C GLY A 28 37.34 14.45 -33.67
N PRO A 29 37.79 13.21 -33.98
CA PRO A 29 39.20 12.91 -34.23
C PRO A 29 39.77 13.64 -35.46
N GLU A 30 41.06 14.01 -35.45
CA GLU A 30 41.72 14.77 -36.52
C GLU A 30 42.17 13.91 -37.72
N VAL A 31 42.53 12.65 -37.49
CA VAL A 31 43.06 11.73 -38.51
C VAL A 31 42.27 10.44 -38.40
N ALA A 32 41.24 10.29 -39.24
CA ALA A 32 40.24 9.23 -39.10
C ALA A 32 40.74 7.87 -39.63
N SER A 33 41.36 7.06 -38.76
CA SER A 33 41.22 5.62 -38.96
C SER A 33 39.75 5.23 -38.71
N PHE A 34 39.24 4.23 -39.44
CA PHE A 34 37.85 3.76 -39.29
C PHE A 34 37.53 3.38 -37.83
N GLU A 35 38.48 2.74 -37.14
CA GLU A 35 38.36 2.33 -35.74
C GLU A 35 38.21 3.51 -34.77
N GLU A 36 38.94 4.61 -34.97
CA GLU A 36 38.84 5.81 -34.12
C GLU A 36 37.50 6.51 -34.29
N VAL A 37 37.02 6.67 -35.53
CA VAL A 37 35.69 7.21 -35.81
C VAL A 37 34.62 6.32 -35.21
N ARG A 38 34.72 5.00 -35.38
CA ARG A 38 33.78 4.03 -34.81
C ARG A 38 33.73 4.08 -33.29
N HIS A 39 34.88 4.21 -32.61
CA HIS A 39 34.95 4.28 -31.16
C HIS A 39 34.34 5.59 -30.64
N TRP A 40 34.73 6.72 -31.24
CA TRP A 40 34.19 8.04 -30.91
C TRP A 40 32.67 8.12 -31.11
N THR A 41 32.15 7.64 -32.24
CA THR A 41 30.70 7.64 -32.52
C THR A 41 29.91 6.84 -31.49
N ARG A 42 30.43 5.69 -31.04
CA ARG A 42 29.79 4.92 -29.96
C ARG A 42 29.76 5.70 -28.65
N GLN A 43 30.88 6.28 -28.24
CA GLN A 43 30.94 7.09 -27.03
C GLN A 43 29.99 8.30 -27.11
N LEU A 44 29.92 8.97 -28.27
CA LEU A 44 29.04 10.09 -28.51
C LEU A 44 27.56 9.69 -28.36
N LEU A 45 27.16 8.60 -29.01
CA LEU A 45 25.80 8.05 -28.92
C LEU A 45 25.45 7.64 -27.49
N ASP A 46 26.31 6.86 -26.83
CA ASP A 46 26.07 6.38 -25.47
C ASP A 46 25.97 7.54 -24.47
N THR A 47 26.78 8.58 -24.64
CA THR A 47 26.76 9.75 -23.75
C THR A 47 25.52 10.61 -24.00
N ARG A 48 25.13 10.82 -25.27
CA ARG A 48 23.87 11.52 -25.61
C ARG A 48 22.67 10.79 -25.03
N LEU A 49 22.62 9.47 -25.17
CA LEU A 49 21.54 8.64 -24.62
C LEU A 49 21.49 8.71 -23.10
N ARG A 50 22.64 8.72 -22.40
CA ARG A 50 22.71 8.94 -20.95
C ARG A 50 22.15 10.29 -20.52
N VAL A 51 22.47 11.37 -21.24
CA VAL A 51 21.90 12.72 -20.98
C VAL A 51 20.38 12.69 -21.13
N ALA A 52 19.86 12.19 -22.26
CA ALA A 52 18.43 12.11 -22.50
C ALA A 52 17.71 11.23 -21.46
N SER A 53 18.32 10.11 -21.07
CA SER A 53 17.74 9.18 -20.10
C SER A 53 17.67 9.80 -18.70
N SER A 54 18.73 10.49 -18.26
CA SER A 54 18.76 11.18 -16.97
C SER A 54 17.70 12.29 -16.90
N LEU A 55 17.53 13.02 -18.00
CA LEU A 55 16.53 14.09 -18.11
C LEU A 55 15.09 13.54 -18.09
N LEU A 56 14.81 12.49 -18.85
CA LEU A 56 13.49 11.83 -18.84
C LEU A 56 13.18 11.18 -17.49
N ALA A 57 14.20 10.68 -16.78
CA ALA A 57 14.03 10.11 -15.45
C ALA A 57 13.65 11.16 -14.39
N LEU A 58 14.15 12.40 -14.55
CA LEU A 58 13.82 13.53 -13.67
C LEU A 58 12.46 14.17 -13.98
N GLN A 59 11.90 13.98 -15.18
CA GLN A 59 10.65 14.61 -15.64
C GLN A 59 9.47 14.54 -14.65
N PRO A 60 9.20 13.41 -13.95
CA PRO A 60 8.05 13.32 -13.05
C PRO A 60 8.16 14.17 -11.78
N PHE A 61 9.37 14.66 -11.45
CA PHE A 61 9.71 15.21 -10.16
C PHE A 61 9.87 16.73 -10.16
N LEU A 62 9.51 17.40 -9.07
CA LEU A 62 9.67 18.84 -8.91
C LEU A 62 11.03 19.13 -8.24
N PRO A 63 11.80 20.13 -8.70
CA PRO A 63 11.41 21.21 -9.60
C PRO A 63 11.85 21.01 -11.06
N PHE A 64 11.51 19.90 -11.71
CA PHE A 64 11.80 19.71 -13.14
C PHE A 64 11.22 20.83 -14.01
N ASP A 65 12.10 21.43 -14.80
CA ASP A 65 11.80 22.55 -15.68
C ASP A 65 11.68 22.03 -17.13
N VAL A 66 10.44 21.91 -17.60
CA VAL A 66 10.12 21.37 -18.93
C VAL A 66 10.71 22.23 -20.05
N GLU A 67 10.76 23.55 -19.89
CA GLU A 67 11.31 24.45 -20.91
C GLU A 67 12.83 24.28 -21.03
N LYS A 68 13.55 24.27 -19.90
CA LYS A 68 14.99 23.97 -19.88
C LYS A 68 15.29 22.59 -20.45
N ALA A 69 14.43 21.62 -20.15
CA ALA A 69 14.58 20.26 -20.62
C ALA A 69 14.43 20.14 -22.14
N ASN A 70 13.39 20.76 -22.71
CA ASN A 70 13.18 20.80 -24.16
C ASN A 70 14.33 21.52 -24.86
N ASN A 71 14.79 22.67 -24.34
CA ASN A 71 15.94 23.38 -24.88
C ASN A 71 17.22 22.52 -24.89
N LEU A 72 17.43 21.69 -23.86
CA LEU A 72 18.57 20.77 -23.83
C LEU A 72 18.40 19.63 -24.86
N LEU A 73 17.19 19.07 -25.01
CA LEU A 73 16.91 18.05 -26.03
C LEU A 73 17.11 18.60 -27.44
N ASP A 74 16.61 19.80 -27.73
CA ASP A 74 16.78 20.49 -29.01
C ASP A 74 18.26 20.79 -29.32
N LEU A 75 19.06 21.04 -28.28
CA LEU A 75 20.51 21.20 -28.40
C LEU A 75 21.23 19.88 -28.72
N ILE A 76 20.86 18.76 -28.08
CA ILE A 76 21.62 17.51 -28.19
C ILE A 76 21.14 16.56 -29.30
N ASN A 77 19.89 16.69 -29.76
CA ASN A 77 19.32 15.82 -30.78
C ASN A 77 20.03 15.95 -32.16
N PRO A 78 20.36 17.16 -32.66
CA PRO A 78 21.05 17.34 -33.94
C PRO A 78 22.48 16.82 -33.95
N ILE A 79 23.16 16.76 -32.79
CA ILE A 79 24.59 16.44 -32.66
C ILE A 79 24.99 15.17 -33.41
N CYS A 80 24.16 14.11 -33.35
CA CYS A 80 24.47 12.86 -34.03
C CYS A 80 24.32 12.95 -35.55
N VAL A 81 23.38 13.77 -36.04
CA VAL A 81 23.16 14.00 -37.47
C VAL A 81 24.31 14.83 -38.01
N ASP A 82 24.65 15.95 -37.36
CA ASP A 82 25.74 16.82 -37.76
C ASP A 82 27.10 16.10 -37.72
N ALA A 83 27.30 15.23 -36.72
CA ALA A 83 28.48 14.38 -36.63
C ALA A 83 28.57 13.38 -37.79
N ALA A 84 27.45 12.77 -38.18
CA ALA A 84 27.41 11.87 -39.33
C ALA A 84 27.70 12.61 -40.64
N GLU A 85 27.10 13.78 -40.86
CA GLU A 85 27.35 14.61 -42.05
C GLU A 85 28.81 15.06 -42.16
N ALA A 86 29.44 15.39 -41.03
CA ALA A 86 30.86 15.73 -40.98
C ALA A 86 31.74 14.53 -41.39
N VAL A 87 31.45 13.34 -40.87
CA VAL A 87 32.15 12.10 -41.24
C VAL A 87 31.97 11.78 -42.72
N ASP A 88 30.74 11.83 -43.24
CA ASP A 88 30.44 11.60 -44.67
C ASP A 88 31.13 12.60 -45.59
N SER A 89 31.30 13.84 -45.11
CA SER A 89 32.01 14.91 -45.82
C SER A 89 33.52 14.88 -45.62
N ALA A 90 34.07 13.88 -44.93
CA ALA A 90 35.49 13.78 -44.54
C ALA A 90 36.03 15.02 -43.81
N LYS A 91 35.18 15.66 -42.99
CA LYS A 91 35.51 16.82 -42.16
C LYS A 91 35.53 16.43 -40.69
N ARG A 92 36.37 17.12 -39.91
CA ARG A 92 36.33 17.03 -38.46
C ARG A 92 35.02 17.63 -37.95
N TYR A 93 34.28 16.87 -37.15
CA TYR A 93 33.11 17.40 -36.43
C TYR A 93 33.55 18.37 -35.33
N VAL A 94 32.93 19.55 -35.30
CA VAL A 94 33.06 20.53 -34.20
C VAL A 94 31.64 20.92 -33.80
N GLY A 95 31.18 20.34 -32.70
CA GLY A 95 29.84 20.54 -32.16
C GLY A 95 29.72 21.76 -31.23
N PRO A 96 28.51 22.02 -30.71
CA PRO A 96 28.17 23.21 -29.94
C PRO A 96 28.67 23.14 -28.47
N SER A 97 29.99 23.04 -28.28
CA SER A 97 30.62 22.81 -26.96
C SER A 97 30.26 23.88 -25.93
N ASP A 98 30.30 25.16 -26.29
CA ASP A 98 29.96 26.26 -25.37
C ASP A 98 28.49 26.24 -24.96
N SER A 99 27.58 25.87 -25.88
CA SER A 99 26.16 25.73 -25.58
C SER A 99 25.89 24.56 -24.63
N VAL A 100 26.57 23.42 -24.81
CA VAL A 100 26.45 22.27 -23.91
C VAL A 100 27.04 22.57 -22.52
N ARG A 101 28.16 23.30 -22.47
CA ARG A 101 28.74 23.79 -21.21
C ARG A 101 27.78 24.71 -20.46
N ALA A 102 27.22 25.70 -21.17
CA ALA A 102 26.23 26.61 -20.59
C ALA A 102 24.97 25.87 -20.11
N ALA A 103 24.53 24.82 -20.83
CA ALA A 103 23.42 23.99 -20.38
C ALA A 103 23.76 23.21 -19.10
N ALA A 104 24.97 22.67 -18.98
CA ALA A 104 25.42 22.00 -17.76
C ALA A 104 25.42 22.96 -16.54
N GLU A 105 25.93 24.18 -16.69
CA GLU A 105 25.93 25.21 -15.64
C GLU A 105 24.52 25.63 -15.22
N ARG A 106 23.58 25.72 -16.16
CA ARG A 106 22.17 26.03 -15.88
C ARG A 106 21.45 24.93 -15.08
N TRP A 107 21.77 23.67 -15.32
CA TRP A 107 21.23 22.56 -14.54
C TRP A 107 21.89 22.48 -13.15
N ASP A 108 23.20 22.75 -13.05
CA ASP A 108 23.95 22.77 -11.76
C ASP A 108 23.45 23.88 -10.81
N SER A 109 23.00 25.02 -11.35
CA SER A 109 22.52 26.17 -10.58
C SER A 109 21.06 26.09 -10.12
N SER A 110 20.34 25.01 -10.44
CA SER A 110 18.94 24.83 -10.06
C SER A 110 18.81 24.43 -8.59
N TYR A 111 18.54 25.42 -7.73
CA TYR A 111 18.41 25.30 -6.27
C TYR A 111 17.26 24.34 -5.89
N ALA A 112 17.54 23.34 -5.05
CA ALA A 112 16.53 22.56 -4.35
C ALA A 112 16.09 23.34 -3.10
N GLY A 113 14.81 23.69 -3.00
CA GLY A 113 14.26 24.40 -1.85
C GLY A 113 14.43 23.62 -0.53
N GLU A 114 14.36 24.35 0.58
CA GLU A 114 14.27 23.79 1.93
C GLU A 114 13.01 22.91 2.05
N GLY A 115 13.17 21.61 2.33
CA GLY A 115 12.02 20.73 2.51
C GLY A 115 12.33 19.24 2.55
N GLY A 116 13.37 18.83 3.27
CA GLY A 116 13.80 17.42 3.34
C GLY A 116 12.91 16.48 4.16
N GLY A 117 11.86 16.98 4.84
CA GLY A 117 11.11 16.20 5.83
C GLY A 117 9.61 16.09 5.62
N GLU A 118 9.09 16.44 4.43
CA GLU A 118 7.63 16.54 4.21
C GLU A 118 7.17 16.00 2.84
N ILE A 119 7.92 15.04 2.24
CA ILE A 119 7.66 14.58 0.86
C ILE A 119 6.28 13.90 0.76
N TRP A 120 5.95 13.00 1.69
CA TRP A 120 4.65 12.33 1.69
C TRP A 120 3.53 13.27 2.14
N ARG A 121 3.79 14.11 3.15
CA ARG A 121 2.90 15.17 3.61
C ARG A 121 2.46 16.06 2.47
N THR A 122 3.42 16.50 1.64
CA THR A 122 3.20 17.33 0.47
C THR A 122 2.44 16.57 -0.62
N ALA A 123 2.87 15.33 -0.93
CA ALA A 123 2.26 14.52 -1.98
C ALA A 123 0.78 14.20 -1.69
N PHE A 124 0.45 13.85 -0.45
CA PHE A 124 -0.87 13.38 -0.03
C PHE A 124 -1.69 14.43 0.73
N LYS A 125 -1.17 15.65 0.93
CA LYS A 125 -1.83 16.73 1.69
C LYS A 125 -2.33 16.29 3.07
N VAL A 126 -1.56 15.44 3.74
CA VAL A 126 -1.86 14.95 5.10
C VAL A 126 -1.19 15.85 6.15
N PRO A 127 -1.64 15.87 7.41
CA PRO A 127 -1.10 16.77 8.43
C PRO A 127 0.35 16.43 8.84
N SER A 128 0.74 15.16 8.74
CA SER A 128 2.08 14.65 9.06
C SER A 128 2.45 13.53 8.09
N ASP A 129 3.76 13.27 7.92
CA ASP A 129 4.20 12.14 7.11
C ASP A 129 3.60 10.83 7.65
N PRO A 130 2.99 10.00 6.80
CA PRO A 130 2.34 8.76 7.19
C PRO A 130 3.40 7.65 7.32
N VAL A 131 4.37 7.85 8.22
CA VAL A 131 5.46 6.90 8.48
C VAL A 131 5.38 6.33 9.88
N ASP A 132 5.60 5.03 10.02
CA ASP A 132 5.66 4.42 11.33
C ASP A 132 6.96 4.76 12.10
N GLN A 133 7.08 4.25 13.32
CA GLN A 133 8.25 4.47 14.19
C GLN A 133 9.58 4.00 13.58
N ARG A 134 9.54 3.23 12.48
CA ARG A 134 10.72 2.73 11.76
C ARG A 134 10.99 3.51 10.49
N GLY A 135 10.23 4.58 10.22
CA GLY A 135 10.31 5.38 9.00
C GLY A 135 9.66 4.72 7.77
N ASP A 136 8.86 3.65 7.95
CA ASP A 136 8.21 3.00 6.81
C ASP A 136 6.91 3.70 6.43
N PHE A 137 6.70 3.91 5.13
CA PHE A 137 5.49 4.51 4.61
C PHE A 137 4.27 3.59 4.82
N ARG A 138 3.23 4.15 5.46
CA ARG A 138 1.98 3.47 5.81
C ARG A 138 0.84 4.01 4.93
N PRO A 139 0.55 3.41 3.77
CA PRO A 139 -0.52 3.87 2.89
C PRO A 139 -1.89 3.87 3.59
N GLU A 140 -2.09 2.99 4.57
CA GLU A 140 -3.30 2.93 5.39
C GLU A 140 -3.56 4.21 6.21
N TRP A 141 -2.51 4.94 6.62
CA TRP A 141 -2.68 6.19 7.37
C TRP A 141 -3.12 7.34 6.46
N VAL A 142 -2.73 7.32 5.18
CA VAL A 142 -3.27 8.23 4.17
C VAL A 142 -4.74 7.91 3.93
N LEU A 143 -5.08 6.64 3.72
CA LEU A 143 -6.48 6.21 3.53
C LEU A 143 -7.36 6.58 4.73
N GLN A 144 -6.83 6.48 5.94
CA GLN A 144 -7.51 6.91 7.15
C GLN A 144 -7.82 8.41 7.17
N HIS A 145 -6.87 9.26 6.78
CA HIS A 145 -7.09 10.69 6.69
C HIS A 145 -8.26 11.02 5.72
N TYR A 146 -8.34 10.28 4.62
CA TYR A 146 -9.39 10.41 3.61
C TYR A 146 -10.55 9.41 3.80
N ALA A 147 -10.77 8.87 5.00
CA ALA A 147 -11.82 7.88 5.23
C ALA A 147 -13.20 8.38 4.77
N TYR A 148 -13.87 7.58 3.94
CA TYR A 148 -15.13 7.88 3.24
C TYR A 148 -15.06 8.99 2.17
N ARG A 149 -13.86 9.47 1.82
CA ARG A 149 -13.58 10.52 0.84
C ARG A 149 -12.65 10.01 -0.27
N ASN A 150 -12.87 8.78 -0.75
CA ASN A 150 -12.01 8.13 -1.75
C ASN A 150 -11.89 8.93 -3.06
N THR A 151 -12.97 9.59 -3.50
CA THR A 151 -12.93 10.46 -4.70
C THR A 151 -11.96 11.63 -4.53
N GLU A 152 -11.99 12.30 -3.37
CA GLU A 152 -11.07 13.41 -3.05
C GLU A 152 -9.61 12.94 -3.05
N LEU A 153 -9.35 11.76 -2.48
CA LEU A 153 -8.03 11.15 -2.49
C LEU A 153 -7.57 10.79 -3.91
N LEU A 154 -8.44 10.19 -4.73
CA LEU A 154 -8.10 9.83 -6.10
C LEU A 154 -7.81 11.08 -6.95
N ASP A 155 -8.63 12.13 -6.85
CA ASP A 155 -8.40 13.40 -7.55
C ASP A 155 -7.04 14.03 -7.18
N LEU A 156 -6.58 13.83 -5.94
CA LEU A 156 -5.27 14.26 -5.49
C LEU A 156 -4.12 13.39 -6.03
N VAL A 157 -4.32 12.07 -6.12
CA VAL A 157 -3.26 11.11 -6.44
C VAL A 157 -3.12 10.88 -7.96
N ILE A 158 -4.20 11.06 -8.73
CA ILE A 158 -4.21 10.89 -10.19
C ILE A 158 -3.12 11.72 -10.89
N PRO A 159 -2.90 13.02 -10.58
CA PRO A 159 -1.81 13.79 -11.21
C PRO A 159 -0.42 13.20 -10.96
N HIS A 160 -0.18 12.62 -9.79
CA HIS A 160 1.09 11.94 -9.48
C HIS A 160 1.22 10.65 -10.30
N LEU A 161 0.16 9.84 -10.37
CA LEU A 161 0.13 8.64 -11.21
C LEU A 161 0.30 8.94 -12.70
N GLN A 162 -0.30 10.03 -13.20
CA GLN A 162 -0.10 10.53 -14.55
C GLN A 162 1.36 10.90 -14.80
N SER A 163 2.00 11.58 -13.84
CA SER A 163 3.43 11.92 -13.91
C SER A 163 4.32 10.67 -13.95
N LEU A 164 3.92 9.60 -13.26
CA LEU A 164 4.58 8.29 -13.29
C LEU A 164 4.27 7.45 -14.54
N GLY A 165 3.37 7.91 -15.42
CA GLY A 165 2.95 7.18 -16.62
C GLY A 165 2.03 5.99 -16.33
N VAL A 166 1.28 6.01 -15.21
CA VAL A 166 0.36 4.94 -14.77
C VAL A 166 -1.05 5.48 -14.45
N PRO A 167 -1.74 6.15 -15.38
CA PRO A 167 -2.93 6.97 -15.08
C PRO A 167 -4.22 6.20 -14.74
N PHE A 168 -4.26 4.88 -14.96
CA PHE A 168 -5.49 4.08 -14.89
C PHE A 168 -5.69 3.31 -13.58
N VAL A 169 -4.93 3.63 -12.53
CA VAL A 169 -5.08 2.98 -11.22
C VAL A 169 -6.34 3.52 -10.54
N THR A 170 -7.39 2.69 -10.44
CA THR A 170 -8.67 3.07 -9.80
C THR A 170 -8.77 2.68 -8.33
N ASP A 171 -7.96 1.73 -7.87
CA ASP A 171 -7.87 1.34 -6.45
C ASP A 171 -7.10 2.40 -5.66
N PRO A 172 -7.75 3.12 -4.71
CA PRO A 172 -7.08 4.17 -3.92
C PRO A 172 -5.88 3.65 -3.13
N LEU A 173 -5.91 2.40 -2.66
CA LEU A 173 -4.79 1.84 -1.92
C LEU A 173 -3.59 1.60 -2.84
N ALA A 174 -3.80 1.01 -4.02
CA ALA A 174 -2.74 0.82 -5.00
C ALA A 174 -2.18 2.17 -5.47
N ALA A 175 -3.04 3.15 -5.72
CA ALA A 175 -2.66 4.50 -6.13
C ALA A 175 -1.74 5.17 -5.10
N VAL A 176 -2.15 5.19 -3.83
CA VAL A 176 -1.35 5.73 -2.72
C VAL A 176 -0.05 4.96 -2.53
N SER A 177 -0.09 3.63 -2.64
CA SER A 177 1.08 2.78 -2.44
C SER A 177 2.13 2.99 -3.53
N ILE A 178 1.74 3.03 -4.81
CA ILE A 178 2.64 3.28 -5.94
C ILE A 178 3.36 4.61 -5.75
N VAL A 179 2.60 5.68 -5.53
CA VAL A 179 3.17 7.02 -5.35
C VAL A 179 4.07 7.06 -4.12
N GLY A 180 3.60 6.52 -2.99
CA GLY A 180 4.31 6.56 -1.72
C GLY A 180 5.60 5.73 -1.71
N TRP A 181 5.63 4.56 -2.36
CA TRP A 181 6.83 3.73 -2.48
C TRP A 181 7.88 4.40 -3.37
N VAL A 182 7.47 5.01 -4.49
CA VAL A 182 8.40 5.70 -5.39
C VAL A 182 8.99 6.93 -4.70
N ILE A 183 8.18 7.87 -4.22
CA ILE A 183 8.71 9.11 -3.60
C ILE A 183 9.41 8.88 -2.26
N GLY A 184 9.06 7.78 -1.59
CA GLY A 184 9.61 7.37 -0.31
C GLY A 184 10.85 6.49 -0.38
N SER A 185 11.38 6.25 -1.59
CA SER A 185 12.66 5.56 -1.78
C SER A 185 13.83 6.51 -1.52
N GLU A 186 14.99 5.99 -1.12
CA GLU A 186 16.21 6.81 -0.99
C GLU A 186 16.63 7.41 -2.33
N ASP A 187 16.39 6.67 -3.42
CA ASP A 187 16.48 7.16 -4.79
C ASP A 187 15.12 7.01 -5.52
N PRO A 188 14.24 8.03 -5.45
CA PRO A 188 12.95 8.02 -6.13
C PRO A 188 13.05 7.93 -7.66
N VAL A 189 14.14 8.43 -8.25
CA VAL A 189 14.33 8.41 -9.70
C VAL A 189 14.67 7.00 -10.15
N LEU A 190 15.57 6.31 -9.45
CA LEU A 190 15.83 4.89 -9.70
C LEU A 190 14.59 4.03 -9.48
N ALA A 191 13.82 4.30 -8.43
CA ALA A 191 12.55 3.63 -8.19
C ALA A 191 11.56 3.85 -9.35
N TYR A 192 11.46 5.07 -9.87
CA TYR A 192 10.65 5.39 -11.05
C TYR A 192 11.12 4.65 -12.31
N ILE A 193 12.42 4.65 -12.63
CA ILE A 193 12.96 3.94 -13.80
C ILE A 193 12.70 2.42 -13.68
N SER A 194 12.89 1.86 -12.48
CA SER A 194 12.67 0.44 -12.20
C SER A 194 11.19 0.07 -12.32
N MET A 195 10.29 0.94 -11.84
CA MET A 195 8.84 0.84 -12.00
C MET A 195 8.45 0.84 -13.47
N ARG A 196 8.90 1.85 -14.24
CA ARG A 196 8.68 1.96 -15.69
C ARG A 196 9.14 0.71 -16.43
N SER A 197 10.34 0.23 -16.12
CA SER A 197 10.90 -0.99 -16.73
C SER A 197 10.02 -2.21 -16.43
N ALA A 198 9.62 -2.40 -15.18
CA ALA A 198 8.75 -3.51 -14.80
C ALA A 198 7.37 -3.43 -15.50
N VAL A 199 6.79 -2.23 -15.62
CA VAL A 199 5.53 -2.01 -16.36
C VAL A 199 5.71 -2.34 -17.83
N ASP A 200 6.71 -1.74 -18.48
CA ASP A 200 6.95 -1.89 -19.92
C ASP A 200 7.22 -3.35 -20.30
N TYR A 201 8.02 -4.08 -19.51
CA TYR A 201 8.27 -5.51 -19.76
C TYR A 201 7.02 -6.35 -19.50
N SER A 202 6.29 -6.11 -18.41
CA SER A 202 5.07 -6.89 -18.12
C SER A 202 4.02 -6.73 -19.21
N LEU A 203 3.83 -5.51 -19.74
CA LEU A 203 2.85 -5.22 -20.79
C LEU A 203 3.27 -5.74 -22.19
N ARG A 204 4.56 -5.98 -22.41
CA ARG A 204 5.09 -6.54 -23.67
C ARG A 204 5.23 -8.06 -23.66
N SER A 205 5.31 -8.67 -22.49
CA SER A 205 5.41 -10.13 -22.33
C SER A 205 4.08 -10.84 -22.60
N ASP A 206 4.15 -12.16 -22.80
CA ASP A 206 2.95 -13.02 -22.81
C ASP A 206 2.16 -12.86 -21.49
N PRO A 207 0.85 -12.53 -21.53
CA PRO A 207 0.01 -12.42 -20.36
C PRO A 207 0.00 -13.68 -19.47
N HIS A 208 0.20 -14.87 -20.03
CA HIS A 208 0.31 -16.11 -19.27
C HIS A 208 1.63 -16.22 -18.52
N LEU A 209 2.74 -15.78 -19.13
CA LEU A 209 4.04 -15.70 -18.48
C LEU A 209 3.98 -14.72 -17.30
N TYR A 210 3.44 -13.52 -17.53
CA TYR A 210 3.28 -12.51 -16.47
C TYR A 210 2.46 -13.06 -15.29
N ARG A 211 1.30 -13.66 -15.54
CA ARG A 211 0.46 -14.25 -14.48
C ARG A 211 1.19 -15.31 -13.66
N ARG A 212 2.00 -16.15 -14.29
CA ARG A 212 2.82 -17.17 -13.59
C ARG A 212 3.90 -16.53 -12.72
N ILE A 213 4.59 -15.50 -13.22
CA ILE A 213 5.58 -14.73 -12.44
C ILE A 213 4.91 -14.03 -11.26
N ALA A 214 3.76 -13.40 -11.47
CA ALA A 214 2.99 -12.75 -10.41
C ALA A 214 2.59 -13.76 -9.32
N THR A 215 2.09 -14.94 -9.71
CA THR A 215 1.73 -16.02 -8.76
C THR A 215 2.95 -16.49 -7.95
N GLU A 216 4.12 -16.64 -8.59
CA GLU A 216 5.35 -17.04 -7.91
C GLU A 216 5.81 -15.98 -6.91
N LEU A 217 5.77 -14.69 -7.27
CA LEU A 217 6.07 -13.58 -6.37
C LEU A 217 5.09 -13.54 -5.18
N GLU A 218 3.79 -13.74 -5.43
CA GLU A 218 2.75 -13.80 -4.40
C GLU A 218 3.01 -14.93 -3.40
N SER A 219 3.41 -16.12 -3.86
CA SER A 219 3.75 -17.24 -2.98
C SER A 219 4.94 -16.96 -2.05
N LYS A 220 5.86 -16.08 -2.47
CA LYS A 220 7.08 -15.71 -1.74
C LYS A 220 6.92 -14.48 -0.87
N GLU A 221 5.79 -13.80 -0.98
CA GLU A 221 5.54 -12.54 -0.32
C GLU A 221 5.69 -12.59 1.21
N PRO A 222 5.25 -13.65 1.94
CA PRO A 222 5.51 -13.74 3.38
C PRO A 222 7.00 -13.77 3.74
N ALA A 223 7.82 -14.44 2.91
CA ALA A 223 9.26 -14.50 3.10
C ALA A 223 9.93 -13.16 2.78
N LEU A 224 9.51 -12.50 1.69
CA LEU A 224 9.98 -11.18 1.30
C LEU A 224 9.69 -10.14 2.39
N ARG A 225 8.47 -10.17 2.94
CA ARG A 225 8.07 -9.30 4.06
C ARG A 225 8.99 -9.48 5.27
N ARG A 226 9.22 -10.73 5.72
CA ARG A 226 10.14 -11.00 6.84
C ARG A 226 11.55 -10.50 6.57
N SER A 227 12.02 -10.59 5.32
CA SER A 227 13.33 -10.07 4.92
C SER A 227 13.39 -8.55 5.02
N ARG A 228 12.38 -7.83 4.49
CA ARG A 228 12.27 -6.36 4.59
C ARG A 228 12.21 -5.90 6.04
N ASP A 229 11.36 -6.52 6.84
CA ASP A 229 11.22 -6.18 8.27
C ASP A 229 12.53 -6.39 9.04
N SER A 230 13.30 -7.42 8.69
CA SER A 230 14.60 -7.69 9.30
C SER A 230 15.66 -6.69 8.84
N ALA A 231 15.71 -6.37 7.54
CA ALA A 231 16.61 -5.37 6.99
C ALA A 231 16.39 -3.99 7.63
N ARG A 232 15.13 -3.58 7.79
CA ARG A 232 14.76 -2.30 8.40
C ARG A 232 15.16 -2.22 9.88
N ARG A 233 14.96 -3.30 10.64
CA ARG A 233 15.45 -3.36 12.02
C ARG A 233 16.97 -3.19 12.07
N ALA A 234 17.68 -3.81 11.15
CA ALA A 234 19.13 -3.69 11.06
C ALA A 234 19.58 -2.28 10.62
N LEU A 235 18.87 -1.63 9.69
CA LEU A 235 19.13 -0.23 9.31
C LEU A 235 18.87 0.77 10.45
N ALA A 236 17.83 0.54 11.25
CA ALA A 236 17.57 1.37 12.43
C ALA A 236 18.71 1.25 13.46
N ILE A 237 19.29 0.06 13.62
CA ILE A 237 20.48 -0.14 14.47
C ILE A 237 21.70 0.54 13.84
N SER A 238 21.93 0.40 12.52
CA SER A 238 23.10 0.97 11.85
C SER A 238 23.13 2.50 11.88
N THR A 239 21.97 3.14 12.01
CA THR A 239 21.83 4.61 12.07
C THR A 239 21.72 5.15 13.49
N SER A 240 21.60 4.28 14.51
CA SER A 240 21.54 4.68 15.92
C SER A 240 22.84 5.32 16.40
N SER A 241 22.75 6.43 17.12
CA SER A 241 23.92 7.07 17.75
C SER A 241 24.40 6.34 19.01
N ASP A 242 23.54 5.51 19.60
CA ASP A 242 23.78 4.87 20.90
C ASP A 242 24.57 3.57 20.78
N GLU A 243 24.75 3.08 19.55
CA GLU A 243 25.40 1.81 19.24
C GLU A 243 26.87 1.99 18.86
N SER A 244 27.70 0.98 19.16
CA SER A 244 29.12 1.00 18.79
C SER A 244 29.32 1.02 17.28
N ALA A 245 30.42 1.59 16.79
CA ALA A 245 30.73 1.62 15.35
C ALA A 245 30.73 0.22 14.71
N GLU A 246 31.24 -0.78 15.43
CA GLU A 246 31.24 -2.18 15.00
C GLU A 246 29.83 -2.76 14.95
N THR A 247 28.99 -2.51 15.97
CA THR A 247 27.58 -2.92 15.96
C THR A 247 26.83 -2.32 14.77
N ARG A 248 27.07 -1.03 14.48
CA ARG A 248 26.44 -0.34 13.35
C ARG A 248 26.88 -0.91 12.00
N ALA A 249 28.16 -1.22 11.86
CA ALA A 249 28.71 -1.85 10.65
C ALA A 249 28.13 -3.25 10.43
N ALA A 250 28.08 -4.09 11.48
CA ALA A 250 27.47 -5.42 11.42
C ALA A 250 25.98 -5.34 11.07
N ALA A 251 25.25 -4.38 11.64
CA ALA A 251 23.85 -4.15 11.33
C ALA A 251 23.64 -3.71 9.88
N LEU A 252 24.52 -2.87 9.33
CA LEU A 252 24.48 -2.49 7.91
C LEU A 252 24.76 -3.70 6.99
N ALA A 253 25.72 -4.56 7.33
CA ALA A 253 26.02 -5.77 6.56
C ALA A 253 24.84 -6.77 6.57
N GLU A 254 24.15 -6.93 7.72
CA GLU A 254 22.93 -7.73 7.82
C GLU A 254 21.78 -7.11 7.01
N ALA A 255 21.59 -5.78 7.07
CA ALA A 255 20.59 -5.09 6.24
C ALA A 255 20.84 -5.34 4.74
N TYR A 256 22.09 -5.17 4.31
CA TYR A 256 22.55 -5.47 2.96
C TYR A 256 22.20 -6.90 2.53
N LYS A 257 22.58 -7.90 3.32
CA LYS A 257 22.27 -9.31 3.05
C LYS A 257 20.77 -9.56 2.90
N ARG A 258 19.94 -9.00 3.79
CA ARG A 258 18.48 -9.21 3.80
C ARG A 258 17.77 -8.57 2.63
N ILE A 259 18.18 -7.38 2.19
CA ILE A 259 17.63 -6.73 1.00
C ILE A 259 18.07 -7.46 -0.26
N LEU A 260 19.34 -7.85 -0.32
CA LEU A 260 19.95 -8.47 -1.49
C LEU A 260 19.38 -9.87 -1.78
N GLU A 261 19.39 -10.77 -0.78
CA GLU A 261 18.93 -12.16 -0.95
C GLU A 261 17.40 -12.30 -0.95
N GLY A 262 16.69 -11.27 -0.48
CA GLY A 262 15.24 -11.18 -0.41
C GLY A 262 14.65 -10.35 -1.57
N PRO A 263 14.17 -9.11 -1.33
CA PRO A 263 13.46 -8.29 -2.31
C PRO A 263 14.22 -8.07 -3.63
N PHE A 264 15.51 -7.74 -3.58
CA PHE A 264 16.29 -7.48 -4.78
C PHE A 264 16.33 -8.72 -5.68
N ARG A 265 16.82 -9.85 -5.16
CA ARG A 265 16.95 -11.11 -5.93
C ARG A 265 15.63 -11.56 -6.55
N GLN A 266 14.51 -11.50 -5.81
CA GLN A 266 13.22 -11.94 -6.35
C GLN A 266 12.71 -10.99 -7.44
N ASN A 267 12.79 -9.68 -7.24
CA ASN A 267 12.34 -8.71 -8.26
C ASN A 267 13.23 -8.73 -9.50
N SER A 268 14.56 -8.80 -9.34
CA SER A 268 15.48 -8.89 -10.47
C SER A 268 15.29 -10.18 -11.27
N TRP A 269 15.01 -11.30 -10.62
CA TRP A 269 14.64 -12.56 -11.30
C TRP A 269 13.33 -12.40 -12.09
N ALA A 270 12.30 -11.80 -11.49
CA ALA A 270 11.01 -11.63 -12.14
C ALA A 270 11.15 -10.76 -13.41
N VAL A 271 11.86 -9.64 -13.32
CA VAL A 271 12.12 -8.79 -14.49
C VAL A 271 13.00 -9.52 -15.51
N PHE A 272 13.99 -10.30 -15.09
CA PHE A 272 14.78 -11.13 -16.00
C PHE A 272 13.90 -12.11 -16.79
N CYS A 273 12.97 -12.83 -16.14
CA CYS A 273 12.05 -13.74 -16.81
C CYS A 273 11.14 -13.01 -17.82
N LEU A 274 10.69 -11.80 -17.50
CA LEU A 274 9.90 -10.98 -18.43
C LEU A 274 10.71 -10.54 -19.66
N ILE A 275 11.98 -10.19 -19.47
CA ILE A 275 12.90 -9.84 -20.57
C ILE A 275 13.22 -11.06 -21.43
N ASP A 276 13.45 -12.21 -20.80
CA ASP A 276 13.83 -13.46 -21.47
C ASP A 276 12.65 -14.13 -22.19
N GLY A 277 11.43 -13.87 -21.74
CA GLY A 277 10.23 -14.53 -22.26
C GLY A 277 10.05 -15.97 -21.74
N GLU A 278 10.84 -16.39 -20.76
CA GLU A 278 10.83 -17.74 -20.21
C GLU A 278 10.74 -17.73 -18.68
N LEU A 279 9.88 -18.58 -18.11
CA LEU A 279 9.82 -18.79 -16.68
C LEU A 279 10.89 -19.78 -16.23
N THR A 280 11.81 -19.34 -15.38
CA THR A 280 12.83 -20.19 -14.75
C THR A 280 12.64 -20.20 -13.24
N SER A 281 13.19 -21.18 -12.52
CA SER A 281 13.24 -21.11 -11.05
C SER A 281 14.20 -19.99 -10.59
N PRO A 282 13.91 -19.27 -9.48
CA PRO A 282 14.80 -18.20 -9.03
C PRO A 282 16.19 -18.73 -8.66
N PRO A 283 17.24 -18.30 -9.37
CA PRO A 283 18.58 -18.80 -9.16
C PRO A 283 19.21 -18.24 -7.89
N THR A 284 20.40 -18.71 -7.56
CA THR A 284 21.23 -18.08 -6.53
C THR A 284 21.64 -16.66 -6.97
N LEU A 285 21.99 -15.78 -6.03
CA LEU A 285 22.37 -14.40 -6.36
C LEU A 285 23.56 -14.32 -7.34
N PHE A 286 24.53 -15.22 -7.20
CA PHE A 286 25.70 -15.27 -8.09
C PHE A 286 25.30 -15.61 -9.52
N GLU A 287 24.51 -16.67 -9.70
CA GLU A 287 23.96 -17.06 -11.01
C GLU A 287 23.07 -15.97 -11.59
N LEU A 288 22.25 -15.31 -10.76
CA LEU A 288 21.41 -14.20 -11.18
C LEU A 288 22.27 -13.06 -11.72
N ARG A 289 23.32 -12.65 -11.00
CA ARG A 289 24.24 -11.61 -11.47
C ARG A 289 24.86 -11.96 -12.82
N GLN A 290 25.27 -13.19 -13.04
CA GLN A 290 25.83 -13.62 -14.33
C GLN A 290 24.79 -13.54 -15.45
N ARG A 291 23.55 -13.98 -15.19
CA ARG A 291 22.45 -13.90 -16.14
C ARG A 291 22.03 -12.47 -16.46
N LEU A 292 22.01 -11.57 -15.46
CA LEU A 292 21.76 -10.15 -15.68
C LEU A 292 22.90 -9.51 -16.49
N GLY A 293 24.14 -9.89 -16.18
CA GLY A 293 25.33 -9.45 -16.91
C GLY A 293 25.31 -9.81 -18.40
N SER A 294 24.79 -10.99 -18.77
CA SER A 294 24.68 -11.40 -20.17
C SER A 294 23.54 -10.72 -20.92
N LYS A 295 22.47 -10.30 -20.24
CA LYS A 295 21.37 -9.53 -20.84
C LYS A 295 21.72 -8.06 -21.08
N GLY A 296 22.54 -7.46 -20.21
CA GLY A 296 22.92 -6.05 -20.32
C GLY A 296 21.81 -5.08 -19.87
N GLY A 297 22.02 -3.78 -20.17
CA GLY A 297 21.10 -2.71 -19.80
C GLY A 297 21.07 -2.38 -18.31
N LEU A 298 19.98 -1.73 -17.88
CA LEU A 298 19.81 -1.22 -16.51
C LEU A 298 20.00 -2.31 -15.43
N LEU A 299 19.45 -3.50 -15.63
CA LEU A 299 19.57 -4.58 -14.62
C LEU A 299 21.02 -5.04 -14.42
N ARG A 300 21.84 -5.00 -15.48
CA ARG A 300 23.26 -5.29 -15.37
C ARG A 300 23.96 -4.22 -14.54
N GLU A 301 23.73 -2.95 -14.86
CA GLU A 301 24.35 -1.81 -14.17
C GLU A 301 24.01 -1.85 -12.67
N ILE A 302 22.73 -2.05 -12.34
CA ILE A 302 22.28 -2.19 -10.94
C ILE A 302 22.94 -3.41 -10.27
N ALA A 303 22.98 -4.57 -10.94
CA ALA A 303 23.58 -5.76 -10.35
C ALA A 303 25.10 -5.65 -10.14
N GLU A 304 25.81 -4.90 -10.99
CA GLU A 304 27.25 -4.64 -10.86
C GLU A 304 27.56 -3.74 -9.65
N GLU A 305 26.72 -2.73 -9.41
CA GLU A 305 26.86 -1.81 -8.27
C GLU A 305 26.43 -2.43 -6.94
N VAL A 306 25.32 -3.16 -6.95
CA VAL A 306 24.68 -3.67 -5.73
C VAL A 306 25.30 -4.97 -5.24
N VAL A 307 25.70 -5.88 -6.13
CA VAL A 307 26.24 -7.18 -5.71
C VAL A 307 27.73 -7.05 -5.41
N ILE A 308 28.08 -6.88 -4.14
CA ILE A 308 29.45 -6.90 -3.62
C ILE A 308 29.79 -8.35 -3.20
N PRO A 309 30.51 -9.14 -4.01
CA PRO A 309 30.69 -10.58 -3.74
C PRO A 309 31.47 -10.86 -2.46
N ASP A 310 32.48 -10.05 -2.19
CA ASP A 310 33.39 -10.27 -1.07
C ASP A 310 32.68 -10.02 0.27
N LEU A 311 31.85 -8.98 0.35
CA LEU A 311 31.01 -8.74 1.54
C LEU A 311 29.96 -9.83 1.70
N ARG A 312 29.27 -10.21 0.62
CA ARG A 312 28.23 -11.26 0.67
C ARG A 312 28.80 -12.60 1.11
N ASN A 313 29.95 -12.99 0.57
CA ASN A 313 30.62 -14.24 0.94
C ASN A 313 31.20 -14.16 2.35
N GLY A 314 31.76 -13.00 2.72
CA GLY A 314 32.16 -12.72 4.10
C GLY A 314 31.00 -12.92 5.08
N GLU A 315 29.83 -12.40 4.76
CA GLU A 315 28.59 -12.53 5.54
C GLU A 315 28.03 -13.96 5.57
N ALA A 316 28.24 -14.74 4.51
CA ALA A 316 27.78 -16.12 4.43
C ALA A 316 28.69 -17.09 5.20
N HIS A 317 29.97 -16.76 5.34
CA HIS A 317 30.99 -17.60 5.97
C HIS A 317 31.56 -17.01 7.27
N GLU A 318 31.02 -15.88 7.73
CA GLU A 318 31.47 -15.16 8.93
C GLU A 318 32.97 -14.80 8.89
N THR A 319 33.49 -14.45 7.71
CA THR A 319 34.93 -14.20 7.48
C THR A 319 35.33 -12.73 7.35
N TRP A 320 34.39 -11.80 7.41
CA TRP A 320 34.71 -10.37 7.38
C TRP A 320 34.99 -9.83 8.80
N ARG A 321 35.75 -8.74 8.89
CA ARG A 321 36.03 -7.99 10.14
C ARG A 321 35.81 -6.50 9.94
N TRP A 322 35.47 -5.77 11.00
CA TRP A 322 35.36 -4.32 10.97
C TRP A 322 36.70 -3.66 11.31
N ASP A 323 37.19 -2.75 10.46
CA ASP A 323 38.30 -1.84 10.76
C ASP A 323 37.74 -0.48 11.17
N GLY A 324 37.60 -0.27 12.49
CA GLY A 324 37.02 0.95 13.05
C GLY A 324 37.87 2.22 12.88
N PHE A 325 39.14 2.10 12.46
CA PHE A 325 39.98 3.27 12.16
C PHE A 325 39.78 3.75 10.72
N ALA A 326 39.65 2.82 9.77
CA ALA A 326 39.42 3.13 8.37
C ALA A 326 37.93 3.26 8.02
N GLU A 327 37.04 2.82 8.90
CA GLU A 327 35.60 2.66 8.64
C GLU A 327 35.30 1.74 7.45
N GLU A 328 36.00 0.60 7.40
CA GLU A 328 35.94 -0.36 6.31
C GLU A 328 35.66 -1.79 6.79
N PHE A 329 34.93 -2.55 5.96
CA PHE A 329 34.86 -3.99 6.06
C PHE A 329 36.11 -4.61 5.45
N VAL A 330 36.82 -5.42 6.22
CA VAL A 330 38.00 -6.17 5.79
C VAL A 330 37.60 -7.61 5.52
N THR A 331 37.85 -8.06 4.29
CA THR A 331 37.62 -9.44 3.83
C THR A 331 38.94 -10.07 3.39
N GLU A 332 38.95 -11.37 3.07
CA GLU A 332 40.14 -12.04 2.52
C GLU A 332 40.62 -11.45 1.20
N ARG A 333 39.73 -10.78 0.44
CA ARG A 333 39.99 -10.31 -0.92
C ARG A 333 40.21 -8.81 -1.01
N GLY A 334 39.88 -8.05 0.05
CA GLY A 334 40.05 -6.61 0.04
C GLY A 334 39.26 -5.88 1.12
N ARG A 335 39.31 -4.55 1.02
CA ARG A 335 38.65 -3.58 1.89
C ARG A 335 37.45 -2.97 1.18
N ILE A 336 36.36 -2.76 1.92
CA ILE A 336 35.09 -2.26 1.38
C ILE A 336 34.61 -1.14 2.31
N SER A 337 34.46 0.07 1.78
CA SER A 337 34.02 1.21 2.60
C SER A 337 32.55 1.08 3.03
N LEU A 338 32.25 1.60 4.23
CA LEU A 338 30.88 1.69 4.73
C LEU A 338 29.94 2.40 3.73
N VAL A 339 30.42 3.49 3.12
CA VAL A 339 29.68 4.28 2.13
C VAL A 339 29.26 3.43 0.93
N LYS A 340 30.14 2.56 0.44
CA LYS A 340 29.83 1.66 -0.69
C LYS A 340 28.71 0.68 -0.34
N VAL A 341 28.72 0.14 0.89
CA VAL A 341 27.67 -0.78 1.35
C VAL A 341 26.34 -0.05 1.52
N SER A 342 26.37 1.15 2.11
CA SER A 342 25.17 1.98 2.26
C SER A 342 24.54 2.32 0.90
N ALA A 343 25.36 2.72 -0.08
CA ALA A 343 24.89 3.00 -1.43
C ALA A 343 24.29 1.75 -2.10
N ALA A 344 24.92 0.58 -1.96
CA ALA A 344 24.38 -0.67 -2.49
C ALA A 344 23.01 -1.01 -1.88
N VAL A 345 22.82 -0.79 -0.57
CA VAL A 345 21.52 -0.95 0.11
C VAL A 345 20.47 0.01 -0.46
N ALA A 346 20.82 1.29 -0.57
CA ALA A 346 19.95 2.35 -1.11
C ALA A 346 19.43 2.01 -2.51
N ILE A 347 20.35 1.61 -3.40
CA ILE A 347 20.06 1.25 -4.79
C ILE A 347 19.19 -0.01 -4.84
N ALA A 348 19.51 -1.03 -4.03
CA ALA A 348 18.76 -2.29 -3.99
C ALA A 348 17.32 -2.12 -3.49
N ASP A 349 17.12 -1.35 -2.43
CA ASP A 349 15.78 -1.08 -1.88
C ASP A 349 14.96 -0.21 -2.85
N SER A 350 15.57 0.83 -3.43
CA SER A 350 14.91 1.70 -4.41
C SER A 350 14.49 0.93 -5.67
N PHE A 351 15.37 0.05 -6.18
CA PHE A 351 15.03 -0.86 -7.28
C PHE A 351 13.86 -1.78 -6.91
N ALA A 352 13.90 -2.43 -5.74
CA ALA A 352 12.86 -3.36 -5.32
C ALA A 352 11.50 -2.66 -5.15
N ARG A 353 11.47 -1.47 -4.52
CA ARG A 353 10.27 -0.64 -4.38
C ARG A 353 9.72 -0.21 -5.74
N GLY A 354 10.60 0.18 -6.66
CA GLY A 354 10.23 0.49 -8.04
C GLY A 354 9.55 -0.67 -8.74
N CYS A 355 10.16 -1.87 -8.71
CA CYS A 355 9.54 -3.08 -9.27
C CYS A 355 8.19 -3.41 -8.62
N GLU A 356 8.08 -3.31 -7.28
CA GLU A 356 6.81 -3.51 -6.57
C GLU A 356 5.73 -2.54 -7.02
N ALA A 357 6.07 -1.25 -7.17
CA ALA A 357 5.18 -0.23 -7.70
C ALA A 357 4.78 -0.54 -9.15
N GLY A 358 5.72 -1.02 -9.97
CA GLY A 358 5.47 -1.36 -11.38
C GLY A 358 4.52 -2.55 -11.51
N PHE A 359 4.76 -3.61 -10.73
CA PHE A 359 3.84 -4.73 -10.65
C PHE A 359 2.48 -4.30 -10.09
N ALA A 360 2.41 -3.40 -9.10
CA ALA A 360 1.12 -2.87 -8.64
C ALA A 360 0.37 -2.09 -9.73
N ALA A 361 1.08 -1.32 -10.55
CA ALA A 361 0.49 -0.57 -11.65
C ALA A 361 -0.07 -1.47 -12.75
N VAL A 362 0.71 -2.44 -13.24
CA VAL A 362 0.28 -3.37 -14.31
C VAL A 362 -0.99 -4.09 -13.89
N ARG A 363 -1.04 -4.55 -12.65
CA ARG A 363 -2.19 -5.32 -12.17
C ARG A 363 -3.46 -4.50 -12.07
N SER A 364 -3.36 -3.18 -11.84
CA SER A 364 -4.54 -2.31 -11.85
C SER A 364 -5.19 -2.19 -13.24
N LEU A 365 -4.44 -2.45 -14.32
CA LEU A 365 -4.93 -2.40 -15.70
C LEU A 365 -5.78 -3.63 -16.06
N ASP A 366 -5.46 -4.81 -15.52
CA ASP A 366 -6.18 -6.06 -15.80
C ASP A 366 -7.60 -6.10 -15.21
N ILE A 367 -7.90 -5.26 -14.20
CA ILE A 367 -9.19 -5.21 -13.47
C ILE A 367 -10.33 -4.63 -14.34
N GLN A 368 -10.05 -4.06 -15.50
CA GLN A 368 -11.04 -3.32 -16.31
C GLN A 368 -12.01 -4.19 -17.13
N ASN A 369 -11.88 -5.53 -17.15
CA ASN A 369 -12.58 -6.38 -18.12
C ASN A 369 -13.76 -7.22 -17.62
N ASP A 370 -14.24 -7.09 -16.37
CA ASP A 370 -15.50 -7.72 -15.99
C ASP A 370 -16.28 -6.89 -14.96
N VAL A 371 -17.62 -6.99 -15.07
CA VAL A 371 -18.64 -6.35 -14.22
C VAL A 371 -18.17 -6.19 -12.78
N LEU A 372 -18.26 -4.96 -12.23
CA LEU A 372 -17.87 -4.60 -10.86
C LEU A 372 -18.42 -5.59 -9.82
N ARG A 373 -17.57 -6.54 -9.44
CA ARG A 373 -17.68 -7.38 -8.26
C ARG A 373 -16.57 -6.94 -7.32
N LEU A 374 -16.81 -6.98 -6.01
CA LEU A 374 -15.71 -6.89 -5.05
C LEU A 374 -14.66 -7.95 -5.45
N PRO A 375 -13.42 -7.55 -5.79
CA PRO A 375 -12.52 -8.44 -6.51
C PRO A 375 -12.23 -9.71 -5.70
N ASP A 376 -11.89 -10.80 -6.38
CA ASP A 376 -11.65 -12.08 -5.73
C ASP A 376 -10.38 -11.96 -4.83
N PRO A 377 -10.38 -12.52 -3.61
CA PRO A 377 -9.19 -12.65 -2.77
C PRO A 377 -8.00 -13.30 -3.48
N SER A 378 -8.29 -14.26 -4.36
CA SER A 378 -7.35 -15.07 -5.14
C SER A 378 -7.05 -14.51 -6.54
N GLU A 379 -7.58 -13.31 -6.85
CA GLU A 379 -7.40 -12.66 -8.14
C GLU A 379 -5.93 -12.24 -8.33
N ALA A 380 -5.28 -12.90 -9.30
CA ALA A 380 -3.92 -12.59 -9.71
C ALA A 380 -3.83 -11.11 -10.09
N GLY A 381 -3.14 -10.30 -9.29
CA GLY A 381 -3.18 -8.86 -9.54
C GLY A 381 -3.21 -7.94 -8.32
N ARG A 382 -3.80 -8.36 -7.21
CA ARG A 382 -4.00 -7.41 -6.12
C ARG A 382 -2.70 -7.12 -5.36
N MET A 383 -2.63 -5.95 -4.70
CA MET A 383 -1.68 -5.77 -3.59
C MET A 383 -1.78 -7.00 -2.68
N ALA A 384 -0.65 -7.48 -2.18
CA ALA A 384 -0.63 -8.71 -1.38
C ALA A 384 -1.76 -8.69 -0.32
N SER A 385 -2.51 -9.79 -0.21
CA SER A 385 -3.75 -9.84 0.59
C SER A 385 -3.57 -9.31 2.02
N TRP A 386 -2.37 -9.47 2.58
CA TRP A 386 -1.98 -8.91 3.88
C TRP A 386 -1.90 -7.38 3.93
N ARG A 387 -1.36 -6.70 2.90
CA ARG A 387 -1.31 -5.23 2.83
C ARG A 387 -2.72 -4.64 2.71
N ARG A 388 -3.59 -5.30 1.95
CA ARG A 388 -5.01 -4.89 1.84
C ARG A 388 -5.77 -5.12 3.14
N ALA A 389 -5.56 -6.27 3.79
CA ALA A 389 -6.11 -6.52 5.12
C ALA A 389 -5.70 -5.42 6.11
N GLN A 390 -4.42 -5.02 6.12
CA GLN A 390 -3.94 -3.90 6.92
C GLN A 390 -4.59 -2.56 6.53
N ALA A 391 -4.75 -2.31 5.24
CA ALA A 391 -5.38 -1.09 4.73
C ALA A 391 -6.84 -0.93 5.14
N PHE A 392 -7.59 -2.03 5.31
CA PHE A 392 -8.96 -1.95 5.80
C PHE A 392 -9.05 -1.36 7.21
N PHE A 393 -8.03 -1.52 8.06
CA PHE A 393 -8.02 -0.84 9.36
C PHE A 393 -7.92 0.68 9.15
N GLY A 394 -7.04 1.13 8.25
CA GLY A 394 -6.91 2.54 7.89
C GLY A 394 -8.20 3.14 7.32
N THR A 395 -8.81 2.52 6.30
CA THR A 395 -10.06 3.03 5.69
C THR A 395 -11.23 3.10 6.68
N ASN A 396 -11.17 2.29 7.74
CA ASN A 396 -12.14 2.28 8.84
C ASN A 396 -11.72 3.19 10.02
N ARG A 397 -10.81 4.15 9.79
CA ARG A 397 -10.34 5.11 10.81
C ARG A 397 -9.60 4.50 12.00
N LEU A 398 -8.99 3.33 11.83
CA LEU A 398 -8.22 2.65 12.86
C LEU A 398 -6.72 2.82 12.60
N HIS A 399 -5.99 3.28 13.62
CA HIS A 399 -4.54 3.44 13.55
C HIS A 399 -3.85 2.10 13.79
N LEU A 400 -3.36 1.49 12.71
CA LEU A 400 -2.63 0.22 12.79
C LEU A 400 -1.16 0.43 13.17
N VAL A 401 -0.76 -0.11 14.33
CA VAL A 401 0.62 -0.08 14.82
C VAL A 401 1.43 -1.27 14.29
N ASP A 402 0.90 -2.48 14.41
CA ASP A 402 1.53 -3.69 13.87
C ASP A 402 0.45 -4.69 13.44
N ALA A 403 0.75 -5.56 12.49
CA ALA A 403 -0.12 -6.67 12.12
C ALA A 403 0.71 -7.87 11.68
N ARG A 404 0.57 -8.98 12.40
CA ARG A 404 1.11 -10.29 12.05
C ARG A 404 0.00 -11.12 11.46
N LEU A 405 0.06 -11.37 10.17
CA LEU A 405 -0.94 -12.10 9.41
C LEU A 405 -0.35 -13.46 9.02
N ASN A 406 -0.11 -14.30 10.04
CA ASN A 406 0.42 -15.66 9.88
C ASN A 406 -0.68 -16.63 9.43
N ALA A 407 -0.30 -17.79 8.90
CA ALA A 407 -1.21 -18.71 8.19
C ALA A 407 -2.38 -19.31 9.01
N ARG A 408 -2.44 -19.14 10.34
CA ARG A 408 -3.54 -19.70 11.16
C ARG A 408 -4.12 -18.68 12.14
N ASP A 409 -3.27 -17.90 12.78
CA ASP A 409 -3.69 -16.87 13.74
C ASP A 409 -3.14 -15.51 13.33
N ALA A 410 -4.04 -14.54 13.17
CA ALA A 410 -3.71 -13.15 12.94
C ALA A 410 -3.69 -12.36 14.25
N SER A 411 -2.67 -11.53 14.41
CA SER A 411 -2.53 -10.57 15.50
C SER A 411 -2.44 -9.17 14.94
N ILE A 412 -3.40 -8.33 15.28
CA ILE A 412 -3.50 -6.93 14.89
C ILE A 412 -3.29 -6.09 16.16
N ARG A 413 -2.44 -5.08 16.07
CA ARG A 413 -2.18 -4.14 17.15
C ARG A 413 -2.55 -2.74 16.68
N LEU A 414 -3.54 -2.15 17.33
CA LEU A 414 -4.00 -0.79 17.08
C LEU A 414 -3.36 0.18 18.07
N GLU A 415 -3.32 1.46 17.73
CA GLU A 415 -2.86 2.50 18.65
C GLU A 415 -3.81 2.60 19.85
N SER A 416 -5.09 2.82 19.55
CA SER A 416 -6.20 2.82 20.48
C SER A 416 -7.42 2.15 19.85
N LEU A 417 -8.36 1.72 20.68
CA LEU A 417 -9.66 1.23 20.26
C LEU A 417 -10.70 1.80 21.22
N ALA A 418 -11.49 2.77 20.78
CA ALA A 418 -12.58 3.35 21.55
C ALA A 418 -13.92 2.67 21.22
N THR A 419 -14.96 2.96 22.00
CA THR A 419 -16.32 2.43 21.78
C THR A 419 -16.90 2.76 20.40
N THR A 420 -16.53 3.90 19.81
CA THR A 420 -16.90 4.30 18.45
C THR A 420 -16.22 3.46 17.36
N ASP A 421 -15.10 2.83 17.69
CA ASP A 421 -14.20 2.15 16.76
C ASP A 421 -14.52 0.65 16.64
N ILE A 422 -15.45 0.14 17.46
CA ILE A 422 -15.84 -1.27 17.50
C ILE A 422 -16.44 -1.73 16.15
N ASN A 423 -17.43 -0.99 15.62
CA ASN A 423 -18.03 -1.30 14.31
C ASN A 423 -17.00 -1.21 13.17
N PRO A 424 -16.22 -0.11 13.05
CA PRO A 424 -15.14 -0.04 12.08
C PRO A 424 -14.11 -1.19 12.22
N CYS A 425 -13.81 -1.63 13.45
CA CYS A 425 -12.91 -2.75 13.71
C CYS A 425 -13.48 -4.07 13.20
N PHE A 426 -14.74 -4.40 13.50
CA PHE A 426 -15.36 -5.60 12.97
C PHE A 426 -15.50 -5.55 11.44
N GLN A 427 -15.82 -4.39 10.87
CA GLN A 427 -15.82 -4.20 9.42
C GLN A 427 -14.43 -4.50 8.82
N ALA A 428 -13.36 -3.96 9.39
CA ALA A 428 -12.00 -4.24 8.93
C ALA A 428 -11.63 -5.72 9.06
N LEU A 429 -12.07 -6.40 10.12
CA LEU A 429 -11.85 -7.84 10.34
C LEU A 429 -12.58 -8.71 9.30
N ILE A 430 -13.85 -8.42 9.01
CA ILE A 430 -14.65 -9.13 8.00
C ILE A 430 -14.00 -8.98 6.62
N LEU A 431 -13.63 -7.75 6.27
CA LEU A 431 -12.97 -7.47 5.00
C LEU A 431 -11.59 -8.15 4.91
N SER A 432 -10.85 -8.22 6.02
CA SER A 432 -9.58 -8.96 6.11
C SER A 432 -9.77 -10.48 5.96
N ARG A 433 -10.81 -11.05 6.61
CA ARG A 433 -11.18 -12.48 6.51
C ARG A 433 -11.49 -12.90 5.09
N ARG A 434 -12.14 -12.03 4.31
CA ARG A 434 -12.38 -12.26 2.89
C ARG A 434 -11.06 -12.43 2.14
N LEU A 435 -10.05 -11.62 2.44
CA LEU A 435 -8.79 -11.60 1.70
C LEU A 435 -7.80 -12.70 2.04
N ILE A 436 -7.84 -13.20 3.27
CA ILE A 436 -6.86 -14.18 3.77
C ILE A 436 -7.63 -15.34 4.41
N PRO A 437 -8.18 -16.23 3.58
CA PRO A 437 -9.12 -17.24 4.08
C PRO A 437 -8.50 -18.34 4.93
N GLU A 438 -7.17 -18.44 4.94
CA GLU A 438 -6.42 -19.43 5.71
C GLU A 438 -6.40 -19.09 7.22
N ILE A 439 -6.62 -17.83 7.59
CA ILE A 439 -6.65 -17.41 8.99
C ILE A 439 -7.90 -17.96 9.68
N SER A 440 -7.69 -18.70 10.77
CA SER A 440 -8.74 -19.28 11.60
C SER A 440 -9.21 -18.33 12.71
N THR A 441 -8.31 -17.48 13.21
CA THR A 441 -8.59 -16.56 14.32
C THR A 441 -7.95 -15.20 14.10
N PHE A 442 -8.69 -14.12 14.36
CA PHE A 442 -8.17 -12.76 14.42
C PHE A 442 -8.17 -12.25 15.85
N SER A 443 -7.03 -11.76 16.32
CA SER A 443 -6.85 -11.14 17.62
C SER A 443 -6.46 -9.67 17.45
N VAL A 444 -7.18 -8.76 18.09
CA VAL A 444 -6.93 -7.32 18.10
C VAL A 444 -6.51 -6.89 19.49
N SER A 445 -5.35 -6.24 19.59
CA SER A 445 -4.78 -5.65 20.80
C SER A 445 -4.60 -4.14 20.62
N THR A 446 -4.39 -3.40 21.71
CA THR A 446 -4.06 -1.97 21.65
C THR A 446 -2.63 -1.71 22.10
N SER A 447 -2.12 -0.51 21.90
CA SER A 447 -0.77 -0.16 22.37
C SER A 447 -0.69 -0.09 23.90
N ARG A 448 -1.80 0.21 24.57
CA ARG A 448 -1.92 0.20 26.03
C ARG A 448 -2.11 -1.21 26.58
N GLU A 449 -2.78 -2.07 25.83
CA GLU A 449 -3.21 -3.39 26.28
C GLU A 449 -2.72 -4.46 25.31
N LEU A 450 -1.59 -5.08 25.65
CA LEU A 450 -0.91 -6.08 24.82
C LEU A 450 -1.69 -7.41 24.73
N ARG A 451 -2.61 -7.65 25.67
CA ARG A 451 -3.53 -8.79 25.58
C ARG A 451 -4.63 -8.49 24.57
N PRO A 452 -5.10 -9.48 23.79
CA PRO A 452 -6.20 -9.27 22.86
C PRO A 452 -7.44 -8.71 23.58
N VAL A 453 -7.93 -7.57 23.08
CA VAL A 453 -9.17 -6.91 23.52
C VAL A 453 -10.35 -7.49 22.75
N ILE A 454 -10.17 -7.84 21.47
CA ILE A 454 -11.16 -8.52 20.63
C ILE A 454 -10.47 -9.76 20.03
N THR A 455 -11.10 -10.93 20.13
CA THR A 455 -10.65 -12.15 19.46
C THR A 455 -11.85 -12.79 18.76
N VAL A 456 -11.78 -13.02 17.45
CA VAL A 456 -12.92 -13.52 16.66
C VAL A 456 -12.48 -14.69 15.79
N SER A 457 -13.33 -15.71 15.69
CA SER A 457 -13.16 -16.83 14.76
C SER A 457 -13.49 -16.44 13.32
N ALA A 458 -12.86 -17.14 12.38
CA ALA A 458 -13.22 -17.08 10.96
C ALA A 458 -14.72 -17.35 10.74
N GLU A 459 -15.26 -18.38 11.41
CA GLU A 459 -16.67 -18.78 11.32
C GLU A 459 -17.63 -17.64 11.68
N ALA A 460 -17.36 -16.92 12.79
CA ALA A 460 -18.21 -15.81 13.21
C ALA A 460 -18.11 -14.60 12.26
N LEU A 461 -16.94 -14.34 11.67
CA LEU A 461 -16.77 -13.30 10.64
C LEU A 461 -17.51 -13.67 9.34
N ASP A 462 -17.47 -14.94 8.94
CA ASP A 462 -18.18 -15.45 7.77
C ASP A 462 -19.70 -15.36 7.95
N ALA A 463 -20.22 -15.68 9.14
CA ALA A 463 -21.63 -15.51 9.49
C ALA A 463 -22.07 -14.04 9.56
N THR A 464 -21.13 -13.12 9.82
CA THR A 464 -21.40 -11.68 9.85
C THR A 464 -21.47 -11.06 8.45
N MET A 465 -20.74 -11.62 7.48
CA MET A 465 -20.61 -11.12 6.11
C MET A 465 -21.96 -10.80 5.41
N PRO A 466 -22.95 -11.71 5.34
CA PRO A 466 -24.16 -11.45 4.58
C PRO A 466 -25.04 -10.36 5.23
N ILE A 467 -24.94 -10.16 6.55
CA ILE A 467 -25.62 -9.06 7.26
C ILE A 467 -24.96 -7.71 6.92
N TRP A 468 -23.62 -7.70 6.88
CA TRP A 468 -22.85 -6.53 6.50
C TRP A 468 -23.13 -6.10 5.05
N GLU A 469 -23.21 -7.03 4.10
CA GLU A 469 -23.54 -6.74 2.70
C GLU A 469 -24.95 -6.11 2.55
N LEU A 470 -25.92 -6.61 3.31
CA LEU A 470 -27.26 -6.01 3.38
C LEU A 470 -27.22 -4.59 3.97
N ALA A 471 -26.48 -4.38 5.06
CA ALA A 471 -26.38 -3.08 5.71
C ALA A 471 -25.72 -2.03 4.81
N VAL A 472 -24.57 -2.35 4.20
CA VAL A 472 -23.84 -1.46 3.28
C VAL A 472 -24.69 -1.04 2.08
N SER A 473 -25.50 -1.96 1.55
CA SER A 473 -26.35 -1.68 0.38
C SER A 473 -27.60 -0.87 0.71
N SER A 474 -28.03 -0.84 1.97
CA SER A 474 -29.34 -0.29 2.37
C SER A 474 -29.27 1.03 3.15
N ILE A 475 -28.25 1.22 4.00
CA ILE A 475 -28.18 2.34 4.95
C ILE A 475 -26.78 3.00 4.97
N ASP A 476 -26.71 4.29 5.32
CA ASP A 476 -25.46 5.06 5.34
C ASP A 476 -24.62 4.90 6.62
N GLN A 477 -25.23 4.47 7.72
CA GLN A 477 -24.58 4.19 9.01
C GLN A 477 -24.97 2.79 9.53
N MET A 478 -23.97 1.99 9.92
CA MET A 478 -24.21 0.60 10.35
C MET A 478 -24.62 0.52 11.84
N PRO A 479 -25.74 -0.14 12.17
CA PRO A 479 -26.08 -0.47 13.55
C PRO A 479 -25.06 -1.44 14.14
N LEU A 480 -24.92 -1.46 15.46
CA LEU A 480 -24.03 -2.41 16.14
C LEU A 480 -24.46 -3.87 15.87
N SER A 481 -25.77 -4.06 15.68
CA SER A 481 -26.39 -5.34 15.40
C SER A 481 -25.87 -5.99 14.13
N THR A 482 -25.38 -5.21 13.15
CA THR A 482 -24.75 -5.73 11.94
C THR A 482 -23.62 -6.71 12.26
N PHE A 483 -22.93 -6.52 13.39
CA PHE A 483 -21.77 -7.32 13.80
C PHE A 483 -22.08 -8.32 14.92
N LEU A 484 -23.34 -8.66 15.20
CA LEU A 484 -23.72 -9.52 16.33
C LEU A 484 -23.02 -10.88 16.36
N PRO A 485 -22.90 -11.65 15.26
CA PRO A 485 -22.23 -12.96 15.32
C PRO A 485 -20.76 -12.81 15.75
N ALA A 486 -20.03 -11.86 15.15
CA ALA A 486 -18.64 -11.55 15.52
C ALA A 486 -18.52 -11.00 16.96
N ASN A 487 -19.44 -10.14 17.39
CA ASN A 487 -19.45 -9.58 18.74
C ASN A 487 -19.74 -10.66 19.80
N PHE A 488 -20.67 -11.57 19.51
CA PHE A 488 -20.97 -12.71 20.37
C PHE A 488 -19.79 -13.67 20.49
N ASP A 489 -19.10 -14.01 19.38
CA ASP A 489 -17.89 -14.84 19.41
C ASP A 489 -16.75 -14.18 20.21
N ALA A 490 -16.58 -12.87 20.07
CA ALA A 490 -15.60 -12.11 20.85
C ALA A 490 -15.93 -12.15 22.34
N ARG A 491 -17.20 -11.95 22.71
CA ARG A 491 -17.68 -11.95 24.09
C ARG A 491 -17.57 -13.32 24.76
N ARG A 492 -17.96 -14.41 24.09
CA ARG A 492 -17.93 -15.77 24.70
C ARG A 492 -16.53 -16.25 25.07
N ARG A 493 -15.48 -15.60 24.56
CA ARG A 493 -14.08 -15.89 24.91
C ARG A 493 -13.62 -15.23 26.22
N ILE A 494 -14.38 -14.25 26.71
CA ILE A 494 -14.04 -13.42 27.88
C ILE A 494 -15.16 -13.41 28.94
N GLU A 495 -16.38 -13.76 28.56
CA GLU A 495 -17.56 -13.82 29.42
C GLU A 495 -18.23 -15.20 29.34
N PRO A 496 -19.02 -15.59 30.37
CA PRO A 496 -19.88 -16.77 30.28
C PRO A 496 -20.87 -16.68 29.10
N ALA A 497 -21.14 -17.79 28.43
CA ALA A 497 -22.02 -17.84 27.26
C ALA A 497 -23.41 -17.24 27.51
N SER A 498 -23.96 -17.41 28.72
CA SER A 498 -25.26 -16.83 29.12
C SER A 498 -25.23 -15.30 29.20
N VAL A 499 -24.10 -14.71 29.58
CA VAL A 499 -23.88 -13.26 29.64
C VAL A 499 -23.65 -12.68 28.24
N ALA A 500 -22.84 -13.37 27.42
CA ALA A 500 -22.63 -13.00 26.02
C ALA A 500 -23.95 -12.99 25.24
N ALA A 501 -24.77 -14.03 25.40
CA ALA A 501 -26.06 -14.11 24.73
C ALA A 501 -27.09 -13.09 25.25
N ARG A 502 -27.09 -12.78 26.55
CA ARG A 502 -27.90 -11.67 27.09
C ARG A 502 -27.50 -10.34 26.45
N SER A 503 -26.20 -10.10 26.30
CA SER A 503 -25.69 -8.84 25.75
C SER A 503 -25.96 -8.71 24.26
N ALA A 504 -25.82 -9.80 23.49
CA ALA A 504 -26.25 -9.85 22.10
C ALA A 504 -27.75 -9.55 21.94
N ALA A 505 -28.60 -10.12 22.81
CA ALA A 505 -30.03 -9.83 22.82
C ALA A 505 -30.32 -8.36 23.15
N TRP A 506 -29.62 -7.77 24.13
CA TRP A 506 -29.81 -6.35 24.46
C TRP A 506 -29.35 -5.43 23.33
N ILE A 507 -28.22 -5.69 22.67
CA ILE A 507 -27.75 -4.92 21.51
C ILE A 507 -28.80 -4.95 20.38
N ALA A 508 -29.36 -6.13 20.09
CA ALA A 508 -30.42 -6.28 19.09
C ALA A 508 -31.68 -5.48 19.44
N VAL A 509 -32.05 -5.45 20.73
CA VAL A 509 -33.16 -4.64 21.22
C VAL A 509 -32.84 -3.15 21.10
N ASP A 510 -31.65 -2.72 21.50
CA ASP A 510 -31.20 -1.32 21.45
C ASP A 510 -31.29 -0.76 20.03
N ASP A 511 -30.73 -1.46 19.04
CA ASP A 511 -30.81 -1.04 17.64
C ASP A 511 -32.24 -1.09 17.06
N SER A 512 -33.08 -2.01 17.55
CA SER A 512 -34.50 -2.09 17.13
C SER A 512 -35.33 -0.94 17.69
N VAL A 513 -35.11 -0.59 18.97
CA VAL A 513 -35.77 0.55 19.62
C VAL A 513 -35.27 1.85 18.99
N ASP A 514 -33.96 2.01 18.77
CA ASP A 514 -33.39 3.18 18.12
C ASP A 514 -33.88 3.35 16.66
N ALA A 515 -34.12 2.24 15.94
CA ALA A 515 -34.73 2.30 14.60
C ALA A 515 -36.08 3.02 14.60
N VAL A 516 -36.89 2.78 15.64
CA VAL A 516 -38.23 3.36 15.77
C VAL A 516 -38.20 4.72 16.47
N ASP A 517 -37.59 4.78 17.65
CA ASP A 517 -37.63 5.95 18.54
C ASP A 517 -36.75 7.08 18.00
N GLY A 518 -35.70 6.72 17.27
CA GLY A 518 -34.92 7.66 16.50
C GLY A 518 -35.75 8.34 15.41
N SER A 519 -36.63 7.62 14.72
CA SER A 519 -37.29 8.14 13.52
C SER A 519 -38.08 9.46 13.76
N PRO A 520 -38.29 10.29 12.72
CA PRO A 520 -39.04 11.55 12.83
C PRO A 520 -40.46 11.39 13.42
N ALA A 521 -41.05 12.50 13.89
CA ALA A 521 -42.40 12.49 14.46
C ALA A 521 -43.49 12.16 13.43
N ILE A 522 -43.27 12.52 12.16
CA ILE A 522 -44.18 12.26 11.03
C ILE A 522 -43.46 11.30 10.08
N TRP A 523 -44.13 10.20 9.71
CA TRP A 523 -43.56 9.17 8.85
C TRP A 523 -44.04 9.36 7.42
N GLY A 524 -43.09 9.42 6.49
CA GLY A 524 -43.36 9.24 5.07
C GLY A 524 -42.91 7.86 4.59
N PRO A 525 -43.14 7.51 3.30
CA PRO A 525 -42.75 6.21 2.74
C PRO A 525 -41.26 5.89 2.94
N SER A 526 -40.37 6.88 2.78
CA SER A 526 -38.93 6.72 3.00
C SER A 526 -38.57 6.41 4.45
N THR A 527 -39.31 6.96 5.43
CA THR A 527 -39.14 6.63 6.85
C THR A 527 -39.53 5.18 7.13
N VAL A 528 -40.67 4.73 6.60
CA VAL A 528 -41.13 3.35 6.76
C VAL A 528 -40.13 2.37 6.16
N THR A 529 -39.62 2.66 4.95
CA THR A 529 -38.58 1.85 4.29
C THR A 529 -37.28 1.80 5.10
N LEU A 530 -36.86 2.93 5.68
CA LEU A 530 -35.66 2.97 6.53
C LEU A 530 -35.83 2.12 7.79
N ILE A 531 -36.97 2.21 8.47
CA ILE A 531 -37.25 1.42 9.67
C ILE A 531 -37.27 -0.07 9.33
N ASP A 532 -37.96 -0.47 8.25
CA ASP A 532 -37.98 -1.88 7.83
C ASP A 532 -36.58 -2.39 7.48
N ALA A 533 -35.78 -1.62 6.74
CA ALA A 533 -34.41 -2.00 6.41
C ALA A 533 -33.53 -2.18 7.68
N ARG A 534 -33.65 -1.28 8.65
CA ARG A 534 -32.93 -1.40 9.94
C ARG A 534 -33.37 -2.64 10.72
N LEU A 535 -34.68 -2.89 10.81
CA LEU A 535 -35.22 -4.07 11.49
C LEU A 535 -34.85 -5.38 10.76
N GLN A 536 -34.80 -5.38 9.43
CA GLN A 536 -34.36 -6.53 8.63
C GLN A 536 -32.91 -6.92 8.96
N ILE A 537 -32.02 -5.93 9.08
CA ILE A 537 -30.62 -6.15 9.46
C ILE A 537 -30.54 -6.79 10.85
N VAL A 538 -31.33 -6.29 11.82
CA VAL A 538 -31.37 -6.86 13.18
C VAL A 538 -31.90 -8.30 13.17
N GLU A 539 -33.01 -8.57 12.46
CA GLU A 539 -33.58 -9.90 12.35
C GLU A 539 -32.55 -10.91 11.80
N MET A 540 -31.92 -10.56 10.68
CA MET A 540 -30.91 -11.40 10.04
C MET A 540 -29.71 -11.64 10.98
N ALA A 541 -29.30 -10.61 11.71
CA ALA A 541 -28.21 -10.72 12.67
C ALA A 541 -28.53 -11.64 13.85
N ILE A 542 -29.75 -11.61 14.37
CA ILE A 542 -30.20 -12.53 15.41
C ILE A 542 -30.20 -13.97 14.88
N ASP A 543 -30.75 -14.18 13.67
CA ASP A 543 -30.86 -15.51 13.07
C ASP A 543 -29.49 -16.15 12.84
N GLN A 544 -28.51 -15.39 12.33
CA GLN A 544 -27.13 -15.87 12.19
C GLN A 544 -26.49 -16.12 13.57
N THR A 545 -26.67 -15.22 14.53
CA THR A 545 -26.10 -15.39 15.88
C THR A 545 -26.65 -16.64 16.57
N MET A 546 -27.95 -16.92 16.43
CA MET A 546 -28.60 -18.10 17.02
C MET A 546 -28.00 -19.42 16.55
N GLN A 547 -27.42 -19.50 15.36
CA GLN A 547 -26.75 -20.70 14.85
C GLN A 547 -25.46 -21.02 15.62
N HIS A 548 -24.86 -20.03 16.28
CA HIS A 548 -23.61 -20.19 17.05
C HIS A 548 -23.85 -20.29 18.57
N VAL A 549 -25.11 -20.24 19.03
CA VAL A 549 -25.44 -20.45 20.44
C VAL A 549 -25.70 -21.93 20.70
N GLU A 550 -24.92 -22.53 21.60
CA GLU A 550 -24.96 -23.97 21.91
C GLU A 550 -26.32 -24.46 22.46
N MET A 551 -27.10 -23.56 23.06
CA MET A 551 -28.43 -23.86 23.60
C MET A 551 -29.46 -22.83 23.14
N PRO A 552 -30.73 -23.22 22.90
CA PRO A 552 -31.80 -22.28 22.55
C PRO A 552 -31.87 -21.11 23.54
N ASN A 553 -31.70 -19.89 23.03
CA ASN A 553 -31.72 -18.69 23.85
C ASN A 553 -33.09 -18.01 23.79
N SER A 554 -33.84 -18.07 24.89
CA SER A 554 -35.18 -17.49 24.97
C SER A 554 -35.22 -15.97 24.79
N ARG A 555 -34.13 -15.25 25.13
CA ARG A 555 -34.05 -13.80 24.94
C ARG A 555 -33.93 -13.47 23.45
N LEU A 556 -32.95 -14.04 22.76
CA LEU A 556 -32.78 -13.83 21.31
C LEU A 556 -34.03 -14.24 20.51
N ALA A 557 -34.65 -15.38 20.86
CA ALA A 557 -35.90 -15.82 20.24
C ALA A 557 -37.06 -14.82 20.47
N SER A 558 -37.17 -14.26 21.67
CA SER A 558 -38.18 -13.24 21.98
C SER A 558 -37.97 -11.95 21.20
N VAL A 559 -36.72 -11.48 21.07
CA VAL A 559 -36.38 -10.29 20.27
C VAL A 559 -36.69 -10.54 18.81
N SER A 560 -36.24 -11.67 18.24
CA SER A 560 -36.50 -12.07 16.86
C SER A 560 -38.00 -12.09 16.55
N SER A 561 -38.83 -12.67 17.45
CA SER A 561 -40.29 -12.68 17.29
C SER A 561 -40.90 -11.28 17.27
N SER A 562 -40.39 -10.37 18.10
CA SER A 562 -40.88 -8.99 18.20
C SER A 562 -40.49 -8.17 16.96
N VAL A 563 -39.24 -8.31 16.51
CA VAL A 563 -38.74 -7.67 15.29
C VAL A 563 -39.53 -8.15 14.07
N ARG A 564 -39.76 -9.46 13.92
CA ARG A 564 -40.59 -10.01 12.84
C ARG A 564 -42.02 -9.48 12.86
N ALA A 565 -42.64 -9.41 14.04
CA ALA A 565 -43.99 -8.87 14.19
C ALA A 565 -44.05 -7.39 13.76
N LEU A 566 -43.05 -6.59 14.14
CA LEU A 566 -42.97 -5.19 13.70
C LEU A 566 -42.77 -5.05 12.20
N ARG A 567 -41.89 -5.83 11.59
CA ARG A 567 -41.69 -5.82 10.13
C ARG A 567 -42.95 -6.24 9.37
N ALA A 568 -43.60 -7.31 9.83
CA ALA A 568 -44.87 -7.77 9.24
C ALA A 568 -45.97 -6.70 9.34
N TRP A 569 -45.99 -5.93 10.44
CA TRP A 569 -46.89 -4.80 10.61
C TRP A 569 -46.55 -3.63 9.69
N LEU A 570 -45.27 -3.28 9.52
CA LEU A 570 -44.81 -2.22 8.62
C LEU A 570 -45.21 -2.46 7.15
N ALA A 571 -45.39 -3.73 6.76
CA ALA A 571 -45.80 -4.13 5.41
C ALA A 571 -47.33 -4.11 5.18
N GLN A 572 -48.16 -3.86 6.20
CA GLN A 572 -49.63 -3.92 6.08
C GLN A 572 -50.24 -2.58 5.64
N PRO A 573 -51.27 -2.58 4.78
CA PRO A 573 -52.12 -1.41 4.54
C PRO A 573 -53.25 -1.29 5.59
N PRO A 574 -53.68 -0.06 5.98
CA PRO A 574 -53.18 1.24 5.54
C PRO A 574 -51.79 1.56 6.09
N GLU A 575 -51.07 2.49 5.43
CA GLU A 575 -49.68 2.81 5.77
C GLU A 575 -49.50 3.06 7.29
N PRO A 576 -48.56 2.34 7.93
CA PRO A 576 -48.33 2.45 9.35
C PRO A 576 -47.84 3.86 9.72
N ASN A 577 -48.28 4.36 10.87
CA ASN A 577 -47.87 5.67 11.38
C ASN A 577 -47.40 5.56 12.83
N ARG A 578 -46.62 6.56 13.29
CA ARG A 578 -46.03 6.55 14.63
C ARG A 578 -47.06 6.36 15.74
N LYS A 579 -48.25 6.97 15.63
CA LYS A 579 -49.28 6.90 16.68
C LYS A 579 -49.82 5.48 16.87
N SER A 580 -50.08 4.75 15.79
CA SER A 580 -50.54 3.36 15.87
C SER A 580 -49.43 2.42 16.34
N LEU A 581 -48.16 2.74 16.03
CA LEU A 581 -47.01 1.98 16.51
C LEU A 581 -46.78 2.11 18.03
N GLU A 582 -47.01 3.28 18.62
CA GLU A 582 -46.83 3.48 20.08
C GLU A 582 -47.66 2.48 20.90
N SER A 583 -48.80 2.01 20.39
CA SER A 583 -49.64 0.98 21.03
C SER A 583 -49.32 -0.46 20.64
N HIS A 584 -48.36 -0.69 19.74
CA HIS A 584 -48.06 -2.03 19.23
C HIS A 584 -47.35 -2.89 20.28
N SER A 585 -47.90 -4.08 20.56
CA SER A 585 -47.42 -4.97 21.64
C SER A 585 -45.95 -5.37 21.48
N ALA A 586 -45.50 -5.62 20.26
CA ALA A 586 -44.09 -5.97 19.99
C ALA A 586 -43.11 -4.83 20.33
N LEU A 587 -43.45 -3.56 20.06
CA LEU A 587 -42.60 -2.43 20.43
C LEU A 587 -42.60 -2.22 21.95
N GLN A 588 -43.76 -2.35 22.59
CA GLN A 588 -43.87 -2.27 24.05
C GLN A 588 -43.03 -3.34 24.73
N LEU A 589 -43.02 -4.56 24.19
CA LEU A 589 -42.17 -5.64 24.68
C LEU A 589 -40.68 -5.33 24.47
N LEU A 590 -40.26 -4.84 23.30
CA LEU A 590 -38.88 -4.42 23.06
C LEU A 590 -38.43 -3.32 24.02
N ARG A 591 -39.24 -2.27 24.24
CA ARG A 591 -38.92 -1.20 25.20
C ARG A 591 -38.84 -1.71 26.64
N HIS A 592 -39.73 -2.63 27.03
CA HIS A 592 -39.64 -3.30 28.33
C HIS A 592 -38.33 -4.08 28.45
N GLN A 593 -37.98 -4.89 27.44
CA GLN A 593 -36.73 -5.65 27.40
C GLN A 593 -35.49 -4.73 27.44
N TRP A 594 -35.52 -3.63 26.70
CA TRP A 594 -34.45 -2.63 26.65
C TRP A 594 -34.15 -2.07 28.04
N ALA A 595 -35.20 -1.69 28.77
CA ALA A 595 -35.10 -1.11 30.11
C ALA A 595 -34.68 -2.13 31.19
N HIS A 596 -35.00 -3.41 31.02
CA HIS A 596 -34.78 -4.44 32.06
C HIS A 596 -33.55 -5.32 31.81
N TRP A 597 -33.02 -5.38 30.59
CA TRP A 597 -31.88 -6.25 30.24
C TRP A 597 -30.54 -5.52 30.12
N GLY A 598 -30.52 -4.18 30.14
CA GLY A 598 -29.30 -3.39 30.04
C GLY A 598 -29.44 -1.97 30.64
N PRO A 599 -28.47 -1.05 30.37
CA PRO A 599 -27.52 -1.10 29.26
C PRO A 599 -26.38 -2.11 29.41
N VAL A 600 -25.87 -2.62 28.28
CA VAL A 600 -24.64 -3.43 28.23
C VAL A 600 -23.56 -2.67 27.46
N PRO A 601 -22.26 -2.86 27.78
CA PRO A 601 -21.19 -2.24 27.00
C PRO A 601 -21.20 -2.78 25.56
N ARG A 602 -20.82 -1.96 24.57
CA ARG A 602 -20.72 -2.41 23.18
C ARG A 602 -19.70 -3.57 23.00
N HIS A 603 -18.63 -3.56 23.79
CA HIS A 603 -17.71 -4.69 23.98
C HIS A 603 -17.09 -4.65 25.39
N PRO A 604 -16.89 -5.76 26.11
CA PRO A 604 -16.58 -5.74 27.56
C PRO A 604 -15.18 -5.21 27.92
N LEU A 605 -14.20 -5.41 27.03
CA LEU A 605 -12.81 -5.00 27.23
C LEU A 605 -12.47 -3.67 26.56
N VAL A 606 -13.41 -3.03 25.86
CA VAL A 606 -13.19 -1.73 25.23
C VAL A 606 -13.69 -0.66 26.20
N VAL A 607 -12.77 0.16 26.72
CA VAL A 607 -13.09 1.21 27.71
C VAL A 607 -13.72 2.41 26.99
N ASP A 608 -14.80 2.96 27.54
CA ASP A 608 -15.40 4.21 27.08
C ASP A 608 -14.40 5.36 27.24
N ASP A 609 -13.86 5.86 26.14
CA ASP A 609 -13.04 7.06 26.12
C ASP A 609 -13.99 8.27 26.26
N GLN A 610 -13.72 9.19 27.19
CA GLN A 610 -14.53 10.40 27.44
C GLN A 610 -14.50 11.43 26.30
N ARG A 611 -14.22 11.01 25.06
CA ARG A 611 -14.33 11.89 23.89
C ARG A 611 -15.81 12.22 23.73
N PRO A 612 -16.19 13.51 23.62
CA PRO A 612 -17.58 13.88 23.41
C PRO A 612 -18.09 13.16 22.17
N LEU A 613 -19.11 12.32 22.36
CA LEU A 613 -19.86 11.73 21.26
C LEU A 613 -20.36 12.90 20.42
N ALA A 614 -19.77 13.08 19.23
CA ALA A 614 -20.38 13.95 18.23
C ALA A 614 -21.85 13.50 18.09
N PRO A 615 -22.83 14.42 18.06
CA PRO A 615 -24.24 14.04 18.00
C PRO A 615 -24.41 13.08 16.82
N GLN A 616 -24.75 11.82 17.14
CA GLN A 616 -24.90 10.79 16.13
C GLN A 616 -26.06 11.21 15.23
N ARG A 617 -25.72 11.58 13.99
CA ARG A 617 -26.72 11.79 12.94
C ARG A 617 -27.50 10.49 12.79
N GLN A 618 -28.80 10.58 12.55
CA GLN A 618 -29.57 9.37 12.31
C GLN A 618 -29.20 8.72 10.98
N PRO A 619 -29.19 7.38 10.91
CA PRO A 619 -28.97 6.68 9.65
C PRO A 619 -30.01 7.12 8.62
N GLY A 620 -29.58 7.45 7.41
CA GLY A 620 -30.44 7.70 6.26
C GLY A 620 -30.49 6.48 5.33
N LEU A 621 -31.51 6.45 4.47
CA LEU A 621 -31.48 5.57 3.29
C LEU A 621 -30.40 6.05 2.34
N ARG A 622 -29.61 5.13 1.79
CA ARG A 622 -28.76 5.46 0.64
C ARG A 622 -29.66 5.69 -0.57
N ALA A 623 -29.57 6.87 -1.20
CA ALA A 623 -30.19 7.08 -2.50
C ALA A 623 -29.57 6.07 -3.48
N ARG A 624 -30.39 5.21 -4.10
CA ARG A 624 -29.93 4.43 -5.25
C ARG A 624 -29.53 5.43 -6.34
N PRO A 625 -28.30 5.42 -6.86
CA PRO A 625 -27.91 6.27 -7.97
C PRO A 625 -28.81 5.95 -9.17
N GLU A 626 -29.54 6.94 -9.70
CA GLU A 626 -30.34 6.81 -10.93
C GLU A 626 -29.45 6.55 -12.16
N THR A 627 -28.16 6.85 -12.04
CA THR A 627 -27.12 6.44 -12.97
C THR A 627 -26.20 5.47 -12.25
N GLY A 628 -26.09 4.23 -12.73
CA GLY A 628 -25.30 3.13 -12.16
C GLY A 628 -23.78 3.33 -12.09
N ARG A 629 -23.33 4.47 -11.57
CA ARG A 629 -21.97 4.76 -11.13
C ARG A 629 -21.96 4.80 -9.61
N TYR A 630 -21.97 3.62 -9.00
CA TYR A 630 -21.30 3.47 -7.72
C TYR A 630 -19.81 3.57 -8.00
N SER A 631 -19.23 4.75 -7.80
CA SER A 631 -17.82 4.86 -7.43
C SER A 631 -17.69 4.25 -6.02
N THR A 632 -17.54 2.94 -6.01
CA THR A 632 -17.44 2.06 -4.84
C THR A 632 -16.22 2.38 -3.99
N ILE A 633 -16.41 2.28 -2.67
CA ILE A 633 -15.39 2.35 -1.62
C ILE A 633 -14.31 1.29 -1.84
#